data_AF-A0A7V7FMA8-F1
#
_entry.id   AF-A0A7V7FMA8-F1
#
_cell.length_a   1.000
_cell.length_b   1.000
_cell.length_c   1.000
_cell.angle_alpha   90.00
_cell.angle_beta   90.00
_cell.angle_gamma   90.00
#
_symmetry.space_group_name_H-M   'P 1'
#
loop_
_entity.id
_entity.type
_entity.pdbx_description
1 polymer ?
#
loop_
_entity_poly.entity_id
_entity_poly.type
_entity_poly.pdbx_seq_one_letter_code
_entity_poly.pdbx_strand_id
1 'polypeptide(L)'
;MQLKSVHVQNFRSVEDSGKFSVESSTCLVGKNEAGKTAVLQAIAGLNPHPATPFAYEVERDYPKRFLARYRERHPDRDAVIATTEWELTSETKLEVEAEFGPESLTGDIVTVLRIYNSSHSQWLLPINEERVLSFLISNWPAPIKWSSVYERVRRGFMPCCAGWSVA
;
A
#
# COMPACT_ATOMS: atom_id res chain seq x y z
N MET A 1 -2.66 -4.12 15.22
CA MET A 1 -3.50 -3.13 14.52
C MET A 1 -4.97 -3.40 14.77
N GLN A 2 -5.82 -2.37 14.80
CA GLN A 2 -7.27 -2.49 14.97
C GLN A 2 -8.01 -1.66 13.92
N LEU A 3 -9.05 -2.23 13.29
CA LEU A 3 -9.90 -1.49 12.36
C LEU A 3 -10.79 -0.51 13.13
N LYS A 4 -10.73 0.78 12.77
CA LYS A 4 -11.52 1.84 13.43
C LYS A 4 -12.66 2.34 12.59
N SER A 5 -12.45 2.47 11.30
CA SER A 5 -13.47 3.02 10.42
C SER A 5 -13.44 2.37 9.04
N VAL A 6 -14.62 2.33 8.43
CA VAL A 6 -14.83 1.79 7.10
C VAL A 6 -15.69 2.76 6.32
N HIS A 7 -15.37 2.91 5.05
CA HIS A 7 -16.16 3.65 4.07
C HIS A 7 -16.19 2.88 2.76
N VAL A 8 -17.38 2.43 2.35
CA VAL A 8 -17.60 1.71 1.10
C VAL A 8 -18.31 2.61 0.11
N GLN A 9 -17.80 2.67 -1.12
CA GLN A 9 -18.33 3.51 -2.18
C GLN A 9 -18.38 2.73 -3.49
N ASN A 10 -19.30 3.12 -4.37
CA ASN A 10 -19.39 2.61 -5.74
C ASN A 10 -19.35 1.07 -5.86
N PHE A 11 -20.01 0.34 -4.95
CA PHE A 11 -20.01 -1.12 -4.91
C PHE A 11 -21.43 -1.69 -4.85
N ARG A 12 -21.85 -2.33 -5.94
CA ARG A 12 -23.13 -2.99 -6.17
C ARG A 12 -24.31 -2.06 -5.89
N SER A 13 -25.06 -2.30 -4.81
CA SER A 13 -26.18 -1.47 -4.38
C SER A 13 -25.77 -0.31 -3.48
N VAL A 14 -24.49 -0.23 -3.09
CA VAL A 14 -23.93 0.82 -2.24
C VAL A 14 -23.28 1.87 -3.13
N GLU A 15 -23.94 3.01 -3.30
CA GLU A 15 -23.32 4.18 -3.94
C GLU A 15 -22.33 4.84 -2.99
N ASP A 16 -22.77 5.09 -1.76
CA ASP A 16 -21.94 5.60 -0.66
C ASP A 16 -22.53 5.11 0.68
N SER A 17 -21.73 4.39 1.48
CA SER A 17 -22.16 3.95 2.82
C SER A 17 -22.07 5.06 3.87
N GLY A 18 -21.39 6.16 3.56
CA GLY A 18 -20.78 7.04 4.53
C GLY A 18 -19.64 6.36 5.28
N LYS A 19 -18.85 7.16 5.99
CA LYS A 19 -17.83 6.66 6.91
C LYS A 19 -18.49 6.26 8.22
N PHE A 20 -18.31 5.01 8.65
CA PHE A 20 -18.81 4.51 9.92
C PHE A 20 -17.69 3.89 10.76
N SER A 21 -17.81 4.03 12.08
CA SER A 21 -16.87 3.43 13.03
C SER A 21 -17.18 1.95 13.24
N VAL A 22 -16.12 1.17 13.44
CA VAL A 22 -16.20 -0.25 13.74
C VAL A 22 -15.55 -0.50 15.10
N GLU A 23 -16.29 -1.19 15.95
CA GLU A 23 -15.82 -1.70 17.24
C GLU A 23 -15.80 -3.24 17.21
N SER A 24 -15.41 -3.87 18.31
CA SER A 24 -15.32 -5.33 18.45
C SER A 24 -16.61 -6.07 18.10
N SER A 25 -17.76 -5.47 18.41
CA SER A 25 -19.10 -6.02 18.12
C SER A 25 -19.94 -5.00 17.36
N THR A 26 -19.75 -4.93 16.04
CA THR A 26 -20.52 -4.04 15.17
C THR A 26 -21.57 -4.81 14.39
N CYS A 27 -22.85 -4.46 14.56
CA CYS A 27 -23.98 -5.11 13.89
C CYS A 27 -24.54 -4.23 12.78
N LEU A 28 -24.52 -4.72 11.53
CA LEU A 28 -25.19 -4.04 10.41
C LEU A 28 -26.67 -4.44 10.37
N VAL A 29 -27.56 -3.50 10.62
CA VAL A 29 -29.03 -3.70 10.60
C VAL A 29 -29.69 -2.82 9.54
N GLY A 30 -30.81 -3.28 9.00
CA GLY A 30 -31.56 -2.54 7.97
C GLY A 30 -32.54 -3.44 7.24
N LYS A 31 -33.40 -2.85 6.40
CA LYS A 31 -34.35 -3.58 5.57
C LYS A 31 -33.65 -4.56 4.61
N ASN A 32 -34.42 -5.49 4.05
CA ASN A 32 -33.94 -6.30 2.93
C ASN A 32 -33.47 -5.37 1.81
N GLU A 33 -32.43 -5.79 1.09
CA GLU A 33 -31.83 -5.04 -0.02
C GLU A 33 -31.17 -3.70 0.34
N ALA A 34 -31.06 -3.35 1.62
CA ALA A 34 -30.35 -2.14 2.09
C ALA A 34 -28.81 -2.16 1.85
N GLY A 35 -28.27 -3.19 1.20
CA GLY A 35 -26.84 -3.25 0.86
C GLY A 35 -25.91 -3.81 1.94
N LYS A 36 -26.41 -4.35 3.06
CA LYS A 36 -25.58 -4.94 4.14
C LYS A 36 -24.58 -5.98 3.63
N THR A 37 -25.06 -6.92 2.81
CA THR A 37 -24.22 -7.96 2.21
C THR A 37 -23.19 -7.36 1.25
N ALA A 38 -23.54 -6.30 0.51
CA ALA A 38 -22.63 -5.62 -0.38
C ALA A 38 -21.50 -4.92 0.40
N VAL A 39 -21.80 -4.28 1.53
CA VAL A 39 -20.77 -3.70 2.43
C VAL A 39 -19.81 -4.79 2.92
N LEU A 40 -20.33 -5.91 3.42
CA LEU A 40 -19.48 -7.01 3.90
C LEU A 40 -18.61 -7.61 2.78
N GLN A 41 -19.16 -7.76 1.57
CA GLN A 41 -18.40 -8.24 0.41
C GLN A 41 -17.33 -7.25 -0.02
N ALA A 42 -17.62 -5.94 0.01
CA ALA A 42 -16.64 -4.91 -0.27
C ALA A 42 -15.49 -4.93 0.73
N ILE A 43 -15.75 -5.20 2.01
CA ILE A 43 -14.70 -5.33 3.02
C ILE A 43 -13.93 -6.64 2.84
N ALA A 44 -14.62 -7.76 2.59
CA ALA A 44 -13.99 -9.07 2.43
C ALA A 44 -12.99 -9.11 1.25
N GLY A 45 -13.25 -8.35 0.19
CA GLY A 45 -12.33 -8.26 -0.95
C GLY A 45 -11.08 -7.39 -0.70
N LEU A 46 -10.97 -6.66 0.42
CA LEU A 46 -9.75 -5.91 0.79
C LEU A 46 -8.58 -6.86 1.04
N ASN A 47 -8.86 -8.01 1.66
CA ASN A 47 -7.91 -9.07 1.93
C ASN A 47 -8.60 -10.44 1.76
N PRO A 48 -8.79 -10.90 0.51
CA PRO A 48 -9.53 -12.12 0.24
C PRO A 48 -8.75 -13.34 0.71
N HIS A 49 -9.45 -14.30 1.31
CA HIS A 49 -8.84 -15.56 1.72
C HIS A 49 -8.42 -16.39 0.48
N PRO A 50 -7.23 -17.02 0.45
CA PRO A 50 -6.75 -17.76 -0.72
C PRO A 50 -7.69 -18.86 -1.23
N ALA A 51 -8.42 -19.50 -0.31
CA ALA A 51 -9.41 -20.54 -0.63
C ALA A 51 -10.69 -20.01 -1.32
N THR A 52 -10.97 -18.72 -1.19
CA THR A 52 -12.14 -18.05 -1.77
C THR A 52 -11.68 -16.77 -2.46
N PRO A 53 -11.00 -16.87 -3.62
CA PRO A 53 -10.48 -15.70 -4.30
C PRO A 53 -11.62 -14.78 -4.68
N PHE A 54 -11.44 -13.49 -4.42
CA PHE A 54 -12.39 -12.46 -4.77
C PHE A 54 -11.67 -11.33 -5.50
N ALA A 55 -12.16 -11.01 -6.69
CA ALA A 55 -11.66 -9.91 -7.52
C ALA A 55 -12.80 -8.96 -7.84
N TYR A 56 -12.52 -7.66 -7.79
CA TYR A 56 -13.48 -6.63 -8.14
C TYR A 56 -13.50 -6.42 -9.64
N GLU A 57 -14.69 -6.44 -10.23
CA GLU A 57 -14.89 -6.23 -11.65
C GLU A 57 -15.82 -5.04 -11.85
N VAL A 58 -15.43 -4.08 -12.70
CA VAL A 58 -16.24 -2.88 -12.96
C VAL A 58 -17.60 -3.27 -13.54
N GLU A 59 -17.64 -4.16 -14.53
CA GLU A 59 -18.90 -4.55 -15.20
C GLU A 59 -19.89 -5.26 -14.28
N ARG A 60 -19.37 -6.02 -13.31
CA ARG A 60 -20.18 -6.83 -12.39
C ARG A 60 -20.56 -6.07 -11.12
N ASP A 61 -19.58 -5.43 -10.50
CA ASP A 61 -19.70 -4.89 -9.15
C ASP A 61 -19.91 -3.38 -9.11
N TYR A 62 -19.65 -2.62 -10.17
CA TYR A 62 -19.97 -1.20 -10.16
C TYR A 62 -21.50 -0.98 -10.23
N PRO A 63 -22.06 0.06 -9.58
CA PRO A 63 -23.49 0.35 -9.65
C PRO A 63 -23.98 0.46 -11.09
N LYS A 64 -24.84 -0.47 -11.51
CA LYS A 64 -25.29 -0.62 -12.91
C LYS A 64 -25.85 0.67 -13.51
N ARG A 65 -26.52 1.50 -12.68
CA ARG A 65 -27.08 2.79 -13.10
C ARG A 65 -26.03 3.76 -13.66
N PHE A 66 -24.81 3.69 -13.16
CA PHE A 66 -23.72 4.60 -13.54
C PHE A 66 -22.70 3.94 -14.46
N LEU A 67 -22.78 2.63 -14.69
CA LEU A 67 -21.81 1.88 -15.49
C LEU A 67 -21.59 2.47 -16.89
N ALA A 68 -22.67 2.88 -17.57
CA ALA A 68 -22.57 3.49 -18.90
C ALA A 68 -21.79 4.82 -18.92
N ARG A 69 -21.74 5.52 -17.78
CA ARG A 69 -21.01 6.79 -17.59
C ARG A 69 -19.76 6.62 -16.72
N TYR A 70 -19.25 5.39 -16.56
CA TYR A 70 -18.10 5.11 -15.71
C TYR A 70 -16.89 5.98 -16.08
N ARG A 71 -16.52 6.00 -17.37
CA ARG A 71 -15.40 6.81 -17.89
C ARG A 71 -15.60 8.31 -17.72
N GLU A 72 -16.84 8.79 -17.75
CA GLU A 72 -17.17 10.21 -17.54
C GLU A 72 -17.03 10.61 -16.06
N ARG A 73 -17.45 9.73 -15.12
CA ARG A 73 -17.29 9.96 -13.68
C ARG A 73 -15.86 9.77 -13.17
N HIS A 74 -15.07 8.99 -13.89
CA HIS A 74 -13.73 8.57 -13.51
C HIS A 74 -12.74 8.84 -14.66
N PRO A 75 -12.51 10.12 -15.05
CA PRO A 75 -11.66 10.46 -16.19
C PRO A 75 -10.18 10.19 -15.92
N ASP A 76 -9.71 10.47 -14.70
CA ASP A 76 -8.29 10.42 -14.34
C ASP A 76 -7.92 9.18 -13.51
N ARG A 77 -8.89 8.63 -12.75
CA ARG A 77 -8.66 7.53 -11.83
C ARG A 77 -9.90 6.66 -11.67
N ASP A 78 -9.68 5.36 -11.54
CA ASP A 78 -10.74 4.38 -11.27
C ASP A 78 -11.46 4.63 -9.93
N ALA A 79 -12.67 4.10 -9.81
CA ALA A 79 -13.50 4.32 -8.64
C ALA A 79 -12.93 3.62 -7.40
N VAL A 80 -12.97 4.30 -6.26
CA VAL A 80 -12.66 3.72 -4.95
C VAL A 80 -13.84 2.87 -4.49
N ILE A 81 -13.53 1.68 -4.01
CA ILE A 81 -14.49 0.65 -3.58
C ILE A 81 -14.66 0.67 -2.07
N ALA A 82 -13.53 0.61 -1.36
CA ALA A 82 -13.50 0.56 0.08
C ALA A 82 -12.26 1.30 0.58
N THR A 83 -12.46 2.14 1.59
CA THR A 83 -11.43 2.80 2.37
C THR A 83 -11.58 2.36 3.82
N THR A 84 -10.49 1.93 4.43
CA THR A 84 -10.47 1.47 5.82
C THR A 84 -9.34 2.14 6.57
N GLU A 85 -9.61 2.56 7.79
CA GLU A 85 -8.61 3.18 8.66
C GLU A 85 -8.33 2.26 9.85
N TRP A 86 -7.05 2.01 10.05
CA TRP A 86 -6.54 1.10 11.05
C TRP A 86 -5.68 1.85 12.04
N GLU A 87 -5.97 1.71 13.33
CA GLU A 87 -5.12 2.23 14.39
C GLU A 87 -4.00 1.24 14.69
N LEU A 88 -2.77 1.73 14.72
CA LEU A 88 -1.58 0.99 15.11
C LEU A 88 -1.60 0.78 16.62
N THR A 89 -1.49 -0.49 17.03
CA THR A 89 -1.32 -0.88 18.42
C THR A 89 0.09 -0.55 18.89
N SER A 90 0.27 -0.23 20.18
CA SER A 90 1.58 0.14 20.73
C SER A 90 2.68 -0.89 20.44
N GLU A 91 2.35 -2.17 20.50
CA GLU A 91 3.26 -3.28 20.14
C GLU A 91 3.75 -3.16 18.68
N THR A 92 2.84 -2.95 17.73
CA THR A 92 3.17 -2.79 16.30
C THR A 92 4.00 -1.54 16.05
N LYS A 93 3.77 -0.45 16.78
CA LYS A 93 4.60 0.75 16.67
C LYS A 93 6.04 0.48 17.10
N LEU A 94 6.23 -0.24 18.21
CA LEU A 94 7.55 -0.62 18.70
C LEU A 94 8.29 -1.53 17.71
N GLU A 95 7.59 -2.47 17.07
CA GLU A 95 8.16 -3.33 16.02
C GLU A 95 8.63 -2.49 14.81
N VAL A 96 7.80 -1.55 14.36
CA VAL A 96 8.14 -0.65 13.25
C VAL A 96 9.32 0.25 13.60
N GLU A 97 9.36 0.82 14.80
CA GLU A 97 10.48 1.65 15.25
C GLU A 97 11.78 0.85 15.42
N ALA A 98 11.70 -0.43 15.80
CA ALA A 98 12.86 -1.31 15.88
C ALA A 98 13.48 -1.61 14.51
N GLU A 99 12.65 -1.73 13.46
CA GLU A 99 13.09 -2.04 12.10
C GLU A 99 13.52 -0.79 11.31
N PHE A 100 12.73 0.29 11.40
CA PHE A 100 12.91 1.51 10.59
C PHE A 100 13.55 2.68 11.36
N GLY A 101 13.81 2.51 12.65
CA GLY A 101 14.43 3.50 13.52
C GLY A 101 13.42 4.33 14.33
N PRO A 102 13.92 5.07 15.33
CA PRO A 102 13.09 5.92 16.18
C PRO A 102 12.44 7.04 15.37
N GLU A 103 11.23 7.45 15.76
CA GLU A 103 10.44 8.51 15.08
C GLU A 103 10.13 8.21 13.59
N SER A 104 10.09 6.93 13.22
CA SER A 104 9.75 6.48 11.85
C SER A 104 8.29 6.73 11.47
N LEU A 105 7.38 6.85 12.45
CA LEU A 105 5.96 7.09 12.25
C LEU A 105 5.59 8.54 12.57
N THR A 106 4.83 9.20 11.69
CA THR A 106 4.26 10.54 11.91
C THR A 106 2.92 10.51 12.64
N GLY A 107 2.28 9.34 12.72
CA GLY A 107 0.98 9.16 13.36
C GLY A 107 0.57 7.71 13.47
N ASP A 108 -0.67 7.51 13.92
CA ASP A 108 -1.13 6.22 14.42
C ASP A 108 -2.11 5.51 13.48
N ILE A 109 -2.53 6.18 12.41
CA ILE A 109 -3.60 5.74 11.53
C ILE A 109 -3.02 5.34 10.18
N VAL A 110 -3.24 4.08 9.81
CA VAL A 110 -2.96 3.53 8.49
C VAL A 110 -4.25 3.50 7.68
N THR A 111 -4.22 4.07 6.48
CA THR A 111 -5.37 4.03 5.57
C THR A 111 -5.12 3.01 4.47
N VAL A 112 -6.00 2.02 4.35
CA VAL A 112 -5.96 1.02 3.27
C VAL A 112 -7.14 1.27 2.35
N LEU A 113 -6.84 1.44 1.06
CA LEU A 113 -7.83 1.71 0.03
C LEU A 113 -7.78 0.68 -1.10
N ARG A 114 -8.96 0.33 -1.59
CA ARG A 114 -9.16 -0.57 -2.72
C ARG A 114 -9.84 0.17 -3.85
N ILE A 115 -9.25 0.07 -5.04
CA ILE A 115 -9.68 0.76 -6.25
C ILE A 115 -9.95 -0.31 -7.31
N TYR A 116 -10.93 -0.08 -8.19
CA TYR A 116 -11.13 -0.92 -9.35
C TYR A 116 -9.88 -0.98 -10.24
N ASN A 117 -9.73 -2.08 -10.99
CA ASN A 117 -8.60 -2.37 -11.88
C ASN A 117 -7.21 -2.36 -11.21
N SER A 118 -7.13 -2.27 -9.88
CA SER A 118 -5.89 -2.47 -9.13
C SER A 118 -5.80 -3.93 -8.65
N SER A 119 -4.66 -4.59 -8.92
CA SER A 119 -4.40 -5.94 -8.41
C SER A 119 -4.26 -5.97 -6.89
N HIS A 120 -3.64 -4.93 -6.30
CA HIS A 120 -3.35 -4.85 -4.87
C HIS A 120 -4.09 -3.71 -4.17
N SER A 121 -4.31 -3.86 -2.86
CA SER A 121 -4.79 -2.77 -2.01
C SER A 121 -3.65 -1.76 -1.87
N GLN A 122 -3.98 -0.48 -1.94
CA GLN A 122 -3.03 0.61 -1.75
C GLN A 122 -3.01 0.97 -0.26
N TRP A 123 -1.82 1.26 0.27
CA TRP A 123 -1.60 1.52 1.68
C TRP A 123 -1.00 2.91 1.82
N LEU A 124 -1.67 3.76 2.58
CA LEU A 124 -1.19 5.06 3.00
C LEU A 124 -0.74 4.93 4.45
N LEU A 125 0.58 4.89 4.62
CA LEU A 125 1.23 4.72 5.90
C LEU A 125 1.65 6.11 6.44
N PRO A 126 1.46 6.38 7.75
CA PRO A 126 1.90 7.62 8.37
C PRO A 126 3.40 7.54 8.67
N ILE A 127 4.24 7.54 7.64
CA ILE A 127 5.69 7.37 7.76
C ILE A 127 6.40 8.72 7.62
N ASN A 128 7.45 8.91 8.44
CA ASN A 128 8.41 9.99 8.26
C ASN A 128 9.53 9.49 7.33
N GLU A 129 9.37 9.70 6.03
CA GLU A 129 10.29 9.20 5.01
C GLU A 129 11.74 9.66 5.26
N GLU A 130 11.94 10.91 5.68
CA GLU A 130 13.29 11.45 5.93
C GLU A 130 14.01 10.70 7.06
N ARG A 131 13.31 10.46 8.17
CA ARG A 131 13.87 9.75 9.32
C ARG A 131 14.16 8.30 8.99
N VAL A 132 13.20 7.62 8.35
CA VAL A 132 13.37 6.23 7.92
C VAL A 132 14.54 6.10 6.96
N LEU A 133 14.63 6.96 5.93
CA LEU A 133 15.74 6.94 4.99
C LEU A 133 17.08 7.23 5.67
N SER A 134 17.14 8.20 6.58
CA SER A 134 18.38 8.52 7.31
C SER A 134 18.87 7.34 8.15
N PHE A 135 17.96 6.64 8.83
CA PHE A 135 18.27 5.47 9.63
C PHE A 135 18.70 4.29 8.76
N LEU A 136 17.95 4.00 7.69
CA LEU A 136 18.28 2.93 6.75
C LEU A 136 19.63 3.17 6.08
N ILE A 137 19.96 4.40 5.67
CA ILE A 137 21.26 4.73 5.08
C ILE A 137 22.38 4.58 6.11
N SER A 138 22.16 5.02 7.35
CA SER A 138 23.15 4.89 8.43
C SER A 138 23.41 3.45 8.82
N ASN A 139 22.37 2.61 8.80
CA ASN A 139 22.45 1.20 9.16
C ASN A 139 22.68 0.29 7.95
N TRP A 140 22.77 0.88 6.75
CA TRP A 140 23.06 0.15 5.52
C TRP A 140 24.47 -0.42 5.63
N PRO A 141 24.68 -1.73 5.43
CA PRO A 141 26.02 -2.29 5.40
C PRO A 141 26.82 -1.56 4.33
N ALA A 142 27.90 -0.89 4.76
CA ALA A 142 28.73 0.01 3.96
C ALA A 142 29.05 -0.54 2.54
N PRO A 143 29.20 0.36 1.55
CA PRO A 143 29.21 0.02 0.14
C PRO A 143 30.36 -0.91 -0.24
N ILE A 144 30.17 -1.62 -1.35
CA ILE A 144 31.24 -2.26 -2.14
C ILE A 144 32.52 -1.44 -2.00
N LYS A 145 33.59 -2.04 -1.46
CA LYS A 145 34.90 -1.38 -1.30
C LYS A 145 35.29 -0.70 -2.62
N TRP A 146 35.09 0.62 -2.72
CA TRP A 146 35.44 1.40 -3.90
C TRP A 146 36.95 1.35 -4.20
N SER A 147 37.78 1.00 -3.21
CA SER A 147 39.20 0.70 -3.40
C SER A 147 39.44 -0.42 -4.43
N SER A 148 38.57 -1.44 -4.48
CA SER A 148 38.67 -2.53 -5.45
C SER A 148 38.26 -2.13 -6.87
N VAL A 149 37.33 -1.17 -7.00
CA VAL A 149 36.92 -0.60 -8.29
C VAL A 149 38.00 0.37 -8.79
N TYR A 150 38.54 1.23 -7.92
CA TYR A 150 39.65 2.12 -8.25
C TYR A 150 40.93 1.36 -8.64
N GLU A 151 41.28 0.25 -7.98
CA GLU A 151 42.42 -0.59 -8.37
C GLU A 151 42.22 -1.29 -9.71
N ARG A 152 41.00 -1.77 -10.02
CA ARG A 152 40.67 -2.36 -11.32
C ARG A 152 40.73 -1.34 -12.46
N VAL A 153 40.24 -0.13 -12.23
CA VAL A 153 40.33 0.96 -13.22
C VAL A 153 41.78 1.43 -13.39
N ARG A 154 42.57 1.53 -12.30
CA ARG A 154 44.02 1.84 -12.38
C ARG A 154 44.81 0.79 -13.15
N ARG A 155 44.51 -0.50 -12.95
CA ARG A 155 45.16 -1.61 -13.71
C ARG A 155 44.73 -1.65 -15.18
N GLY A 156 43.52 -1.20 -15.50
CA GLY A 156 43.05 -1.08 -16.89
C GLY A 156 43.64 0.13 -17.64
N PHE A 157 44.17 1.13 -16.93
CA PHE A 157 44.71 2.37 -17.51
C PHE A 157 46.25 2.46 -17.52
N MET A 158 46.98 1.42 -17.11
CA MET A 158 48.43 1.36 -17.33
C MET A 158 48.68 0.92 -18.79
N PRO A 159 49.14 1.80 -19.69
CA PRO A 159 49.52 1.38 -21.03
C PRO A 159 50.82 0.58 -20.90
N CYS A 160 50.89 -0.57 -21.59
CA CYS A 160 52.11 -1.30 -21.86
C CYS A 160 53.13 -0.43 -22.61
N CYS A 161 53.79 0.49 -21.91
CA CYS A 161 55.09 1.03 -22.32
C CYS A 161 56.16 0.11 -21.72
N ALA A 162 56.27 -1.10 -22.28
CA ALA A 162 57.38 -2.00 -22.04
C ALA A 162 57.96 -2.40 -23.40
N GLY A 163 58.61 -1.42 -24.02
CA GLY A 163 59.63 -1.69 -25.03
C GLY A 163 60.88 -0.91 -24.63
N TRP A 164 62.03 -1.49 -24.92
CA TRP A 164 63.40 -0.97 -24.80
C TRP A 164 64.01 -1.20 -23.40
N SER A 165 65.16 -1.87 -23.24
CA SER A 165 66.38 -1.73 -24.05
C SER A 165 67.43 -2.85 -23.86
N VAL A 166 68.30 -2.96 -24.88
CA VAL A 166 69.71 -3.47 -24.99
C VAL A 166 70.03 -4.98 -24.88
N ALA A 167 70.22 -5.62 -26.04
CA ALA A 167 71.50 -6.19 -26.49
C ALA A 167 71.54 -6.22 -28.03
#